data_AF-A0A7S2GU12-F1
#
_entry.id   AF-A0A7S2GU12-F1
#
_cell.length_a   1.000
_cell.length_b   1.000
_cell.length_c   1.000
_cell.angle_alpha   90.00
_cell.angle_beta   90.00
_cell.angle_gamma   90.00
#
_symmetry.space_group_name_H-M   'P 1'
#
loop_
_entity.id
_entity.type
_entity.pdbx_description
1 polymer ?
#
loop_
_entity_poly.entity_id
_entity_poly.type
_entity_poly.pdbx_seq_one_letter_code
_entity_poly.pdbx_strand_id
1 'polypeptide(L)'
;TRKRKCSYVEFVAPKAQRPAWFVSYAWSETVHDWFACLVQHARDHHLCLSTGSYWISDFAISPWNNFGSDLATGKVTQSICRRAMAQCNGTVSIVGSVGTSGRAIPRS
;
A
#
# COMPACT_ATOMS: atom_id res chain seq x y z
N THR A 1 -13.28 0.97 -12.60
CA THR A 1 -14.34 0.88 -11.55
C THR A 1 -15.45 1.93 -11.64
N ARG A 2 -15.54 2.73 -12.71
CA ARG A 2 -16.44 3.89 -12.86
C ARG A 2 -17.93 3.64 -12.58
N LYS A 3 -18.49 2.52 -13.04
CA LYS A 3 -19.92 2.19 -12.81
C LYS A 3 -20.26 1.97 -11.33
N ARG A 4 -19.30 1.47 -10.53
CA ARG A 4 -19.47 1.15 -9.11
C ARG A 4 -18.85 2.19 -8.17
N LYS A 5 -18.10 3.17 -8.70
CA LYS A 5 -17.37 4.20 -7.95
C LYS A 5 -16.49 3.65 -6.81
N CYS A 6 -15.87 2.48 -7.01
CA CYS A 6 -15.00 1.83 -6.02
C CYS A 6 -13.51 1.84 -6.44
N SER A 7 -12.62 1.44 -5.53
CA SER A 7 -11.20 1.19 -5.84
C SER A 7 -11.02 -0.09 -6.66
N TYR A 8 -9.84 -0.25 -7.29
CA TYR A 8 -9.56 -1.45 -8.08
C TYR A 8 -9.54 -2.71 -7.21
N VAL A 9 -8.96 -2.64 -6.01
CA VAL A 9 -8.94 -3.74 -5.03
C VAL A 9 -10.37 -4.20 -4.68
N GLU A 10 -11.27 -3.26 -4.40
CA GLU A 10 -12.69 -3.59 -4.13
C GLU A 10 -13.42 -4.20 -5.34
N PHE A 11 -12.95 -3.91 -6.56
CA PHE A 11 -13.56 -4.45 -7.77
C PHE A 11 -13.12 -5.89 -8.06
N VAL A 12 -11.85 -6.22 -7.81
CA VAL A 12 -11.28 -7.56 -8.12
C VAL A 12 -11.34 -8.54 -6.95
N ALA A 13 -11.50 -8.05 -5.73
CA ALA A 13 -11.52 -8.92 -4.56
C ALA A 13 -12.81 -9.77 -4.53
N PRO A 14 -12.71 -11.10 -4.33
CA PRO A 14 -13.87 -11.98 -4.24
C PRO A 14 -14.68 -11.78 -2.94
N LYS A 15 -14.05 -11.24 -1.89
CA LYS A 15 -14.64 -10.90 -0.59
C LYS A 15 -13.92 -9.68 0.01
N ALA A 16 -14.48 -9.06 1.03
CA ALA A 16 -13.80 -8.01 1.78
C ALA A 16 -12.47 -8.54 2.34
N GLN A 17 -11.36 -7.89 1.99
CA GLN A 17 -10.03 -8.26 2.45
C GLN A 17 -9.59 -7.28 3.53
N ARG A 18 -9.32 -7.78 4.75
CA ARG A 18 -8.62 -6.97 5.74
C ARG A 18 -7.15 -6.91 5.33
N PRO A 19 -6.55 -5.71 5.16
CA PRO A 19 -5.17 -5.60 4.74
C PRO A 19 -4.23 -6.04 5.87
N ALA A 20 -3.34 -6.98 5.59
CA ALA A 20 -2.29 -7.36 6.52
C ALA A 20 -1.14 -6.33 6.48
N TRP A 21 -0.81 -5.85 5.28
CA TRP A 21 0.28 -4.90 5.05
C TRP A 21 -0.13 -3.80 4.09
N PHE A 22 0.11 -2.55 4.48
CA PHE A 22 -0.05 -1.40 3.60
C PHE A 22 1.24 -1.16 2.83
N VAL A 23 1.17 -0.97 1.52
CA VAL A 23 2.35 -0.75 0.67
C VAL A 23 2.26 0.62 0.04
N SER A 24 3.16 1.52 0.37
CA SER A 24 3.29 2.79 -0.34
C SER A 24 4.25 2.63 -1.51
N TYR A 25 3.75 2.80 -2.73
CA TYR A 25 4.49 2.74 -3.98
C TYR A 25 4.43 4.11 -4.67
N ALA A 26 5.54 4.52 -5.31
CA ALA A 26 5.68 5.86 -5.87
C ALA A 26 5.78 5.86 -7.41
N TRP A 27 5.31 4.81 -8.10
CA TRP A 27 5.42 4.66 -9.56
C TRP A 27 6.85 4.76 -10.14
N SER A 28 7.86 4.74 -9.28
CA SER A 28 9.25 5.02 -9.66
C SER A 28 9.99 3.81 -10.22
N GLU A 29 9.43 2.60 -10.09
CA GLU A 29 10.07 1.32 -10.45
C GLU A 29 9.12 0.46 -11.26
N THR A 30 9.62 -0.50 -12.04
CA THR A 30 8.73 -1.41 -12.79
C THR A 30 7.94 -2.31 -11.84
N VAL A 31 6.75 -2.77 -12.27
CA VAL A 31 5.90 -3.67 -11.47
C VAL A 31 6.62 -4.94 -11.03
N HIS A 32 7.51 -5.43 -11.89
CA HIS A 32 8.29 -6.63 -11.64
C HIS A 32 9.24 -6.46 -10.43
N ASP A 33 9.95 -5.33 -10.36
CA ASP A 33 11.03 -5.15 -9.39
C ASP A 33 10.51 -4.98 -7.97
N TRP A 34 9.43 -4.22 -7.80
CA TRP A 34 8.85 -4.07 -6.48
C TRP A 34 8.08 -5.30 -6.01
N PHE A 35 7.59 -6.13 -6.92
CA PHE A 35 6.95 -7.40 -6.55
C PHE A 35 7.96 -8.35 -5.90
N ALA A 36 9.20 -8.37 -6.39
CA ALA A 36 10.29 -9.13 -5.77
C ALA A 36 10.55 -8.68 -4.31
N CYS A 37 10.49 -7.37 -4.04
CA CYS A 37 10.61 -6.84 -2.68
C CYS A 37 9.48 -7.35 -1.76
N LEU A 38 8.25 -7.42 -2.25
CA LEU A 38 7.13 -7.94 -1.44
C LEU A 38 7.24 -9.46 -1.20
N VAL A 39 7.69 -10.22 -2.20
CA VAL A 39 7.97 -11.65 -2.03
C VAL A 39 9.05 -11.87 -0.97
N GLN A 40 10.12 -11.07 -1.01
CA GLN A 40 11.19 -11.16 -0.02
C GLN A 40 10.68 -10.78 1.39
N HIS A 41 9.96 -9.66 1.51
CA HIS A 41 9.32 -9.27 2.78
C HIS A 41 8.42 -10.38 3.33
N ALA A 42 7.63 -11.03 2.47
CA ALA A 42 6.77 -12.13 2.90
C ALA A 42 7.58 -13.32 3.46
N ARG A 43 8.73 -13.64 2.84
CA ARG A 43 9.64 -14.68 3.34
C ARG A 43 10.24 -14.30 4.69
N ASP A 44 10.74 -13.07 4.82
CA ASP A 44 11.40 -12.58 6.04
C ASP A 44 10.44 -12.53 7.23
N HIS A 45 9.17 -12.26 6.98
CA HIS A 45 8.11 -12.25 8.01
C HIS A 45 7.35 -13.58 8.14
N HIS A 46 7.82 -14.64 7.47
CA HIS A 46 7.17 -15.97 7.46
C HIS A 46 5.67 -15.93 7.11
N LEU A 47 5.28 -15.03 6.21
CA LEU A 47 3.90 -14.86 5.78
C LEU A 47 3.51 -15.92 4.78
N CYS A 48 2.32 -16.48 4.97
CA CYS A 48 1.75 -17.41 4.02
C CYS A 48 1.29 -16.65 2.77
N LEU A 49 1.92 -16.91 1.62
CA LEU A 49 1.63 -16.24 0.35
C LEU A 49 0.18 -16.44 -0.13
N SER A 50 -0.51 -17.48 0.33
CA SER A 50 -1.91 -17.74 -0.02
C SER A 50 -2.93 -17.01 0.87
N THR A 51 -2.51 -16.44 1.99
CA THR A 51 -3.42 -15.75 2.93
C THR A 51 -2.99 -14.32 3.27
N GLY A 52 -1.73 -13.96 3.03
CA GLY A 52 -1.21 -12.61 3.19
C GLY A 52 -1.78 -11.64 2.16
N SER A 53 -2.43 -10.58 2.62
CA SER A 53 -2.97 -9.51 1.77
C SER A 53 -2.07 -8.27 1.83
N TYR A 54 -1.56 -7.86 0.68
CA TYR A 54 -0.85 -6.60 0.49
C TYR A 54 -1.76 -5.59 -0.18
N TRP A 55 -1.91 -4.42 0.43
CA TRP A 55 -2.67 -3.32 -0.15
C TRP A 55 -1.72 -2.28 -0.70
N ILE A 56 -1.59 -2.29 -2.03
CA ILE A 56 -0.81 -1.29 -2.74
C ILE A 56 -1.60 0.02 -2.78
N SER A 57 -0.99 1.10 -2.29
CA SER A 57 -1.60 2.42 -2.18
C SER A 57 -2.31 2.84 -3.46
N ASP A 58 -1.66 2.72 -4.61
CA ASP A 58 -2.19 3.18 -5.89
C ASP A 58 -3.38 2.38 -6.40
N PHE A 59 -3.51 1.12 -5.96
CA PHE A 59 -4.66 0.27 -6.33
C PHE A 59 -5.79 0.35 -5.30
N ALA A 60 -5.45 0.62 -4.05
CA ALA A 60 -6.39 0.77 -2.95
C ALA A 60 -7.02 2.18 -2.92
N ILE A 61 -6.33 3.20 -3.42
CA ILE A 61 -6.88 4.54 -3.55
C ILE A 61 -7.89 4.53 -4.70
N SER A 62 -9.16 4.77 -4.36
CA SER A 62 -10.19 4.99 -5.35
C SER A 62 -9.94 6.34 -6.05
N PRO A 63 -9.84 6.39 -7.39
CA PRO A 63 -9.71 7.66 -8.13
C PRO A 63 -10.96 8.54 -8.01
N TRP A 64 -12.04 8.03 -7.41
CA TRP A 64 -13.27 8.76 -7.11
C TRP A 64 -13.21 9.53 -5.79
N ASN A 65 -12.17 9.33 -4.98
CA ASN A 65 -12.02 9.99 -3.69
C ASN A 65 -11.22 11.29 -3.84
N ASN A 66 -11.45 12.24 -2.92
CA ASN A 66 -10.75 13.53 -2.82
C ASN A 66 -9.30 13.40 -2.31
N PHE A 67 -8.65 12.26 -2.52
CA PHE A 67 -7.34 11.95 -1.94
C PHE A 67 -6.25 12.94 -2.37
N GLY A 68 -6.22 13.35 -3.64
CA GLY A 68 -5.27 14.35 -4.13
C GLY A 68 -5.46 15.72 -3.46
N SER A 69 -6.71 16.14 -3.25
CA SER A 69 -7.03 17.37 -2.52
C SER A 69 -6.75 17.27 -1.02
N ASP A 70 -6.95 16.11 -0.40
CA ASP A 70 -6.66 15.88 1.02
C ASP A 70 -5.16 15.93 1.32
N LEU A 71 -4.33 15.41 0.39
CA LEU A 71 -2.88 15.55 0.41
C LEU A 71 -2.44 17.01 0.25
N ALA A 72 -2.98 17.70 -0.75
CA ALA A 72 -2.62 19.10 -1.05
C ALA A 72 -3.02 20.08 0.07
N THR A 73 -4.08 19.76 0.83
CA THR A 73 -4.56 20.58 1.96
C THR A 73 -3.96 20.20 3.31
N GLY A 74 -2.99 19.28 3.35
CA GLY A 74 -2.30 18.89 4.58
C GLY A 74 -3.12 17.99 5.52
N LYS A 75 -4.29 17.48 5.08
CA LYS A 75 -5.14 16.54 5.85
C LYS A 75 -4.64 15.09 5.74
N VAL A 76 -3.31 14.92 5.71
CA VAL A 76 -2.64 13.62 5.59
C VAL A 76 -3.05 12.67 6.73
N THR A 77 -3.37 13.23 7.90
CA THR A 77 -3.83 12.48 9.09
C THR A 77 -5.23 11.89 8.96
N GLN A 78 -6.09 12.45 8.10
CA GLN A 78 -7.44 11.95 7.82
C GLN A 78 -7.51 11.10 6.54
N SER A 79 -6.39 11.04 5.81
CA SER A 79 -6.31 10.34 4.53
C SER A 79 -6.64 8.85 4.64
N ILE A 80 -7.13 8.29 3.53
CA ILE A 80 -7.43 6.85 3.43
C ILE A 80 -6.20 5.99 3.74
N CYS A 81 -5.00 6.46 3.38
CA CYS A 81 -3.74 5.79 3.68
C CYS A 81 -3.50 5.67 5.18
N ARG A 82 -3.75 6.74 5.96
CA ARG A 82 -3.55 6.67 7.42
C ARG A 82 -4.53 5.72 8.10
N ARG A 83 -5.79 5.72 7.65
CA ARG A 83 -6.79 4.77 8.15
C ARG A 83 -6.43 3.33 7.78
N ALA A 84 -5.96 3.09 6.57
CA ALA A 84 -5.51 1.77 6.13
C ALA A 84 -4.30 1.29 6.95
N MET A 85 -3.27 2.13 7.13
CA MET A 85 -2.10 1.82 7.95
C MET A 85 -2.46 1.46 9.40
N ALA A 86 -3.46 2.13 9.99
CA ALA A 86 -3.92 1.82 11.34
C ALA A 86 -4.62 0.44 11.46
N GLN A 87 -5.09 -0.13 10.36
CA GLN A 87 -5.74 -1.44 10.33
C GLN A 87 -4.80 -2.58 9.94
N CYS A 88 -3.61 -2.26 9.44
CA CYS A 88 -2.58 -3.21 9.02
C CYS A 88 -1.66 -3.58 10.19
N ASN A 89 -0.99 -4.71 10.08
CA ASN A 89 0.06 -5.13 11.02
C ASN A 89 1.33 -4.28 10.84
N GLY A 90 1.52 -3.70 9.66
CA GLY A 90 2.60 -2.78 9.38
C GLY A 90 2.54 -2.18 7.98
N THR A 91 3.57 -1.43 7.64
CA THR A 91 3.70 -0.71 6.38
C THR A 91 5.01 -1.08 5.69
N VAL A 92 4.95 -1.33 4.38
CA VAL A 92 6.11 -1.51 3.51
C VAL A 92 6.21 -0.31 2.59
N SER A 93 7.36 0.36 2.60
CA SER A 93 7.63 1.47 1.69
C SER A 93 8.59 1.01 0.61
N ILE A 94 8.13 0.95 -0.64
CA ILE A 94 9.00 0.71 -1.78
C ILE A 94 9.57 2.06 -2.20
N VAL A 95 10.83 2.29 -1.87
CA VAL A 95 11.57 3.47 -2.32
C VAL A 95 12.36 3.03 -3.55
N GLY A 96 12.11 3.67 -4.68
CA GLY A 96 12.92 3.42 -5.89
C GLY A 96 14.39 3.74 -5.65
N SER A 97 15.26 3.23 -6.51
CA SER A 97 16.70 3.48 -6.46
C SER A 97 17.01 4.93 -6.89
N VAL A 98 16.64 5.90 -6.07
CA VAL A 98 17.38 7.16 -6.00
C VAL A 98 18.42 6.95 -4.91
N GLY A 99 19.67 6.73 -5.31
CA GLY A 99 20.74 6.30 -4.42
C GLY A 99 20.75 7.07 -3.10
N THR A 100 20.34 6.42 -2.01
CA THR A 100 20.76 6.69 -0.63
C THR A 100 20.25 5.57 0.28
N SER A 101 21.19 5.02 1.03
CA SER A 101 21.06 3.95 2.02
C SER A 101 19.83 4.09 2.91
N GLY A 102 18.90 3.13 2.82
CA GLY A 102 17.71 3.06 3.67
C GLY A 102 18.07 2.57 5.08
N ARG A 103 17.98 3.46 6.07
CA ARG A 103 18.05 3.11 7.50
C ARG A 103 16.64 2.86 8.01
N ALA A 104 16.36 1.63 8.45
CA ALA A 104 15.15 1.31 9.20
C ALA A 104 15.10 2.18 10.47
N ILE A 105 13.98 2.88 10.71
CA ILE A 105 13.74 3.62 11.95
C ILE A 105 13.01 2.65 12.90
N PRO A 106 13.66 2.14 13.96
CA PRO A 106 12.97 1.40 15.00
C PRO A 106 12.11 2.38 15.81
N ARG A 107 10.89 1.98 16.17
CA ARG A 107 10.08 2.74 17.13
C ARG A 107 10.75 2.69 18.51
N SER A 108 10.98 3.87 19.08
CA SER A 108 11.23 4.08 20.51
C SER A 108 9.95 3.95 21.32
#